data_AF-R7YNT2-F1
#
_entry.id   AF-R7YNT2-F1
#
_cell.length_a   1.000
_cell.length_b   1.000
_cell.length_c   1.000
_cell.angle_alpha   90.00
_cell.angle_beta   90.00
_cell.angle_gamma   90.00
#
_symmetry.space_group_name_H-M   'P 1'
#
loop_
_entity.id
_entity.type
_entity.pdbx_description
1 polymer ?
#
loop_
_entity_poly.entity_id
_entity_poly.type
_entity_poly.pdbx_seq_one_letter_code
_entity_poly.pdbx_strand_id
1 'polypeptide(L)'
;MTSFLPALHGVQAALSAYGLYTAYNSITNLQKYEKKSEKAAKWSDTAAHQLHKTRTTQASGAVAILTSLLSSLPLLYSTPAPTTTILLLNIVNVAATLGARIHLQNFWEGKAKVPFVEGYNDAISQTDAIMQQLAVLTGVWALSAGLTLAGLVV
;
A
#
# COMPACT_ATOMS: atom_id res chain seq x y z
N MET A 1 27.44 -14.88 -6.64
CA MET A 1 26.35 -14.33 -5.80
C MET A 1 25.58 -13.25 -6.57
N THR A 2 25.20 -13.49 -7.84
CA THR A 2 24.77 -12.42 -8.77
C THR A 2 23.27 -12.43 -9.12
N SER A 3 22.47 -13.32 -8.53
CA SER A 3 21.06 -13.52 -8.94
C SER A 3 20.03 -13.07 -7.90
N PHE A 4 20.44 -12.69 -6.69
CA PHE A 4 19.52 -12.48 -5.56
C PHE A 4 18.80 -11.12 -5.60
N LEU A 5 19.47 -10.05 -6.01
CA LEU A 5 18.90 -8.70 -6.06
C LEU A 5 17.83 -8.52 -7.15
N PRO A 6 18.07 -8.92 -8.43
CA PRO A 6 17.02 -8.88 -9.43
C PRO A 6 15.82 -9.75 -9.04
N ALA A 7 16.05 -10.91 -8.38
CA ALA A 7 14.97 -11.73 -7.85
C ALA A 7 14.18 -11.00 -6.76
N LEU A 8 14.85 -10.30 -5.83
CA LEU A 8 14.21 -9.50 -4.78
C LEU A 8 13.39 -8.34 -5.37
N HIS A 9 13.92 -7.61 -6.34
CA HIS A 9 13.19 -6.54 -7.04
C HIS A 9 12.04 -7.08 -7.89
N GLY A 10 12.19 -8.29 -8.46
CA GLY A 10 11.10 -9.02 -9.11
C GLY A 10 9.99 -9.39 -8.14
N VAL A 11 10.33 -9.85 -6.94
CA VAL A 11 9.35 -10.10 -5.86
C VAL A 11 8.67 -8.81 -5.42
N GLN A 12 9.40 -7.70 -5.25
CA GLN A 12 8.83 -6.38 -4.97
C GLN A 12 7.84 -5.95 -6.05
N ALA A 13 8.18 -6.12 -7.32
CA ALA A 13 7.31 -5.79 -8.44
C ALA A 13 6.04 -6.66 -8.44
N ALA A 14 6.19 -7.97 -8.25
CA ALA A 14 5.07 -8.91 -8.21
C ALA A 14 4.11 -8.61 -7.03
N LEU A 15 4.66 -8.38 -5.84
CA LEU A 15 3.87 -7.99 -4.65
C LEU A 15 3.17 -6.66 -4.87
N SER A 16 3.85 -5.67 -5.47
CA SER A 16 3.25 -4.37 -5.74
C SER A 16 2.14 -4.45 -6.79
N ALA A 17 2.32 -5.25 -7.85
CA ALA A 17 1.29 -5.50 -8.85
C ALA A 17 0.06 -6.18 -8.24
N TYR A 18 0.25 -7.20 -7.41
CA TYR A 18 -0.83 -7.86 -6.67
C TYR A 18 -1.53 -6.91 -5.69
N GLY A 19 -0.76 -6.07 -4.98
CA GLY A 19 -1.29 -5.04 -4.10
C GLY A 19 -2.13 -4.01 -4.85
N LEU A 20 -1.71 -3.58 -6.04
CA LEU A 20 -2.50 -2.67 -6.89
C LEU A 20 -3.77 -3.32 -7.42
N TYR A 21 -3.71 -4.59 -7.81
CA TYR A 21 -4.91 -5.34 -8.19
C TYR A 21 -5.91 -5.41 -7.03
N THR A 22 -5.41 -5.66 -5.81
CA THR A 22 -6.23 -5.67 -4.59
C THR A 22 -6.82 -4.28 -4.31
N ALA A 23 -6.02 -3.22 -4.43
CA ALA A 23 -6.47 -1.84 -4.23
C ALA A 23 -7.49 -1.41 -5.29
N TYR A 24 -7.32 -1.83 -6.55
CA TYR A 24 -8.28 -1.61 -7.62
C TYR A 24 -9.63 -2.24 -7.29
N ASN A 25 -9.65 -3.53 -6.96
CA ASN A 25 -10.87 -4.23 -6.57
C ASN A 25 -11.53 -3.57 -5.35
N SER A 26 -10.74 -3.12 -4.39
CA SER A 26 -11.22 -2.41 -3.21
C SER A 26 -11.93 -1.10 -3.58
N ILE A 27 -11.25 -0.23 -4.32
CA ILE A 27 -11.78 1.06 -4.76
C ILE A 27 -13.04 0.87 -5.61
N THR A 28 -13.04 -0.08 -6.55
CA THR A 28 -14.23 -0.39 -7.35
C THR A 28 -15.38 -0.91 -6.51
N ASN A 29 -15.13 -1.70 -5.47
CA ASN A 29 -16.20 -2.17 -4.58
C ASN A 29 -16.77 -1.03 -3.72
N LEU A 30 -15.92 -0.13 -3.22
CA LEU A 30 -16.33 1.07 -2.50
C LEU A 30 -17.23 1.98 -3.34
N GLN A 31 -16.90 2.16 -4.62
CA GLN A 31 -17.69 2.96 -5.56
C GLN A 31 -19.14 2.45 -5.70
N LYS A 32 -19.40 1.15 -5.52
CA LYS A 32 -20.77 0.59 -5.56
C LYS A 32 -21.66 1.16 -4.46
N TYR A 33 -21.09 1.45 -3.29
CA TYR A 33 -21.81 1.93 -2.11
C TYR A 33 -21.67 3.44 -1.88
N GLU A 34 -20.88 4.10 -2.73
CA GLU A 34 -20.51 5.51 -2.59
C GLU A 34 -21.71 6.44 -2.64
N LYS A 35 -22.67 6.21 -3.54
CA LYS A 35 -23.91 7.03 -3.64
C LYS A 35 -24.71 7.07 -2.33
N LYS A 36 -24.79 5.94 -1.60
CA LYS A 36 -25.48 5.89 -0.30
C LYS A 36 -24.73 6.70 0.75
N SER A 37 -23.40 6.55 0.78
CA SER A 37 -22.52 7.27 1.69
C SER A 37 -22.53 8.78 1.42
N GLU A 38 -22.55 9.20 0.15
CA GLU A 38 -22.69 10.60 -0.26
C GLU A 38 -24.04 11.19 0.13
N LYS A 39 -25.13 10.43 -0.04
CA LYS A 39 -26.45 10.88 0.42
C LYS A 39 -26.45 11.09 1.93
N ALA A 40 -25.87 10.16 2.70
CA ALA A 40 -25.74 10.33 4.15
C ALA A 40 -24.86 11.53 4.53
N ALA A 41 -23.77 11.76 3.81
CA ALA A 41 -22.86 12.88 4.00
C ALA A 41 -23.53 14.26 3.81
N LYS A 42 -24.58 14.36 2.98
CA LYS A 42 -25.34 15.62 2.81
C LYS A 42 -26.13 16.03 4.06
N TRP A 43 -26.43 15.09 4.94
CA TRP A 43 -27.26 15.31 6.12
C TRP A 43 -26.52 15.09 7.44
N SER A 44 -25.24 14.72 7.39
CA SER A 44 -24.43 14.44 8.58
C SER A 44 -22.95 14.70 8.32
N ASP A 45 -22.38 15.64 9.09
CA ASP A 45 -20.94 15.93 9.07
C ASP A 45 -20.09 14.71 9.44
N THR A 46 -20.61 13.85 10.32
CA THR A 46 -19.95 12.60 10.68
C THR A 46 -19.87 11.67 9.47
N ALA A 47 -20.96 11.50 8.71
CA ALA A 47 -20.95 10.68 7.50
C ALA A 47 -20.03 11.27 6.42
N ALA A 48 -20.00 12.59 6.26
CA ALA A 48 -19.08 13.27 5.36
C ALA A 48 -17.61 13.03 5.74
N HIS A 49 -17.29 13.13 7.03
CA HIS A 49 -15.95 12.87 7.55
C HIS A 49 -15.52 11.42 7.31
N GLN A 50 -16.39 10.44 7.60
CA GLN A 50 -16.09 9.01 7.37
C GLN A 50 -15.88 8.71 5.88
N LEU A 51 -16.70 9.27 5.00
CA LEU A 51 -16.55 9.12 3.54
C LEU A 51 -15.20 9.69 3.08
N HIS A 52 -14.85 10.89 3.53
CA HIS A 52 -13.58 11.51 3.19
C HIS A 52 -12.40 10.67 3.67
N LYS A 53 -12.39 10.24 4.93
CA LYS A 53 -11.30 9.42 5.49
C LYS A 53 -11.19 8.05 4.82
N THR A 54 -12.30 7.46 4.42
CA THR A 54 -12.31 6.21 3.64
C THR A 54 -11.61 6.42 2.28
N ARG A 55 -11.98 7.48 1.55
CA ARG A 55 -11.33 7.80 0.27
C ARG A 55 -9.84 8.08 0.42
N THR A 56 -9.45 8.91 1.39
CA THR A 56 -8.04 9.29 1.57
C THR A 56 -7.17 8.12 2.01
N THR A 57 -7.67 7.25 2.90
CA THR A 57 -6.93 6.06 3.32
C THR A 57 -6.73 5.10 2.15
N GLN A 58 -7.78 4.78 1.40
CA GLN A 58 -7.70 3.88 0.24
C GLN A 58 -6.77 4.45 -0.85
N ALA A 59 -6.88 5.75 -1.14
CA ALA A 59 -5.98 6.43 -2.08
C ALA A 59 -4.53 6.39 -1.61
N SER A 60 -4.26 6.69 -0.33
CA SER A 60 -2.90 6.69 0.21
C SER A 60 -2.23 5.30 0.14
N GLY A 61 -3.00 4.24 0.43
CA GLY A 61 -2.54 2.86 0.29
C GLY A 61 -2.22 2.52 -1.16
N ALA A 62 -3.12 2.84 -2.09
CA ALA A 62 -2.91 2.61 -3.51
C ALA A 62 -1.70 3.37 -4.07
N VAL A 63 -1.52 4.64 -3.68
CA VAL A 63 -0.38 5.47 -4.10
C VAL A 63 0.93 4.89 -3.58
N ALA A 64 1.01 4.47 -2.31
CA ALA A 64 2.23 3.88 -1.76
C ALA A 64 2.62 2.58 -2.47
N ILE A 65 1.64 1.71 -2.79
CA ILE A 65 1.89 0.48 -3.54
C ILE A 65 2.30 0.79 -4.99
N LEU A 66 1.72 1.80 -5.62
CA LEU A 66 2.13 2.25 -6.96
C LEU A 66 3.57 2.76 -6.97
N THR A 67 3.94 3.59 -6.00
CA THR A 67 5.32 4.06 -5.82
C THR A 67 6.30 2.89 -5.66
N SER A 68 5.91 1.86 -4.91
CA SER A 68 6.66 0.61 -4.77
C SER A 68 6.85 -0.09 -6.11
N LEU A 69 5.79 -0.26 -6.91
CA LEU A 69 5.91 -0.85 -8.24
C LEU A 69 6.86 -0.04 -9.13
N LEU A 70 6.66 1.28 -9.22
CA LEU A 70 7.47 2.17 -10.04
C LEU A 70 8.94 2.21 -9.60
N SER A 71 9.23 1.97 -8.32
CA SER A 71 10.61 1.90 -7.83
C SER A 71 11.26 0.55 -8.11
N SER A 72 10.48 -0.55 -8.04
CA SER A 72 10.99 -1.91 -8.27
C SER A 72 11.35 -2.19 -9.74
N LEU A 73 10.63 -1.59 -10.70
CA LEU A 73 10.85 -1.85 -12.12
C LEU A 73 12.22 -1.36 -12.64
N PRO A 74 12.67 -0.11 -12.37
CA PRO A 74 14.02 0.31 -12.73
C PRO A 74 15.10 -0.51 -12.02
N LEU A 75 14.90 -0.89 -10.75
CA LEU A 75 15.86 -1.71 -10.02
C LEU A 75 15.94 -3.15 -10.56
N LEU A 76 14.88 -3.63 -11.20
CA LEU A 76 14.85 -4.93 -11.88
C LEU A 76 15.57 -4.91 -13.24
N TYR A 77 15.41 -3.84 -14.02
CA TYR A 77 15.87 -3.80 -15.43
C TYR A 77 17.10 -2.92 -15.68
N SER A 78 17.40 -1.96 -14.81
CA SER A 78 18.50 -0.99 -14.98
C SER A 78 19.64 -1.30 -14.02
N THR A 79 20.42 -2.33 -14.33
CA THR A 79 21.75 -2.56 -13.72
C THR A 79 22.85 -2.10 -14.66
N PRO A 80 23.84 -1.29 -14.20
CA PRO A 80 24.11 -0.93 -12.80
C PRO A 80 23.58 0.47 -12.41
N ALA A 81 22.85 0.55 -11.28
CA ALA A 81 22.50 1.80 -10.62
C ALA A 81 23.47 2.08 -9.45
N PRO A 82 23.77 3.36 -9.12
CA PRO A 82 24.62 3.67 -7.97
C PRO A 82 24.02 3.16 -6.64
N THR A 83 24.85 2.63 -5.75
CA THR A 83 24.43 2.12 -4.42
C THR A 83 23.60 3.16 -3.65
N THR A 84 23.97 4.45 -3.73
CA THR A 84 23.22 5.55 -3.11
C THR A 84 21.80 5.65 -3.65
N THR A 85 21.60 5.49 -4.97
CA THR A 85 20.27 5.51 -5.60
C THR A 85 19.43 4.33 -5.14
N ILE A 86 20.02 3.13 -5.10
CA ILE A 86 19.35 1.91 -4.61
C ILE A 86 18.91 2.10 -3.16
N LEU A 87 19.81 2.59 -2.31
CA LEU A 87 19.54 2.83 -0.89
C LEU A 87 18.44 3.88 -0.68
N LEU A 88 18.49 5.00 -1.40
CA LEU A 88 17.46 6.04 -1.32
C LEU A 88 16.09 5.51 -1.75
N LEU A 89 16.01 4.76 -2.84
CA LEU A 89 14.76 4.13 -3.27
C LEU A 89 14.22 3.16 -2.22
N ASN A 90 15.08 2.34 -1.62
CA ASN A 90 14.66 1.45 -0.54
C ASN A 90 14.08 2.23 0.65
N ILE A 91 14.79 3.28 1.12
CA ILE A 91 14.35 4.11 2.26
C ILE A 91 13.02 4.81 1.97
N VAL A 92 12.88 5.40 0.79
CA VAL A 92 11.64 6.06 0.36
C VAL A 92 10.47 5.08 0.36
N ASN A 93 10.67 3.86 -0.14
CA ASN A 93 9.59 2.87 -0.17
C ASN A 93 9.25 2.29 1.20
N VAL A 94 10.23 2.12 2.10
CA VAL A 94 9.96 1.80 3.51
C VAL A 94 9.10 2.90 4.13
N ALA A 95 9.50 4.16 3.99
CA ALA A 95 8.77 5.29 4.55
C ALA A 95 7.34 5.43 3.97
N ALA A 96 7.20 5.29 2.65
CA ALA A 96 5.91 5.39 1.97
C ALA A 96 4.95 4.27 2.39
N THR A 97 5.41 3.02 2.37
CA THR A 97 4.57 1.85 2.71
C THR A 97 4.21 1.82 4.19
N LEU A 98 5.17 2.12 5.08
CA LEU A 98 4.93 2.19 6.51
C LEU A 98 4.03 3.38 6.87
N GLY A 99 4.28 4.56 6.30
CA GLY A 99 3.48 5.75 6.51
C GLY A 99 2.04 5.57 6.06
N ALA A 100 1.82 4.98 4.88
CA ALA A 100 0.49 4.61 4.42
C ALA A 100 -0.16 3.60 5.39
N ARG A 101 0.56 2.56 5.80
CA ARG A 101 0.03 1.56 6.75
C ARG A 101 -0.41 2.20 8.06
N ILE A 102 0.39 3.10 8.63
CA ILE A 102 0.05 3.85 9.85
C ILE A 102 -1.16 4.73 9.60
N HIS A 103 -1.25 5.41 8.46
CA HIS A 103 -2.41 6.25 8.12
C HIS A 103 -3.71 5.43 8.04
N LEU A 104 -3.66 4.24 7.43
CA LEU A 104 -4.78 3.30 7.39
C LEU A 104 -5.13 2.81 8.81
N GLN A 105 -4.13 2.33 9.55
CA GLN A 105 -4.31 1.80 10.90
C GLN A 105 -4.96 2.84 11.81
N ASN A 106 -4.44 4.07 11.85
CA ASN A 106 -4.98 5.14 12.71
C ASN A 106 -6.46 5.47 12.44
N PHE A 107 -6.96 5.22 11.22
CA PHE A 107 -8.37 5.45 10.91
C PHE A 107 -9.22 4.21 11.15
N TRP A 108 -8.73 3.01 10.82
CA TRP A 108 -9.51 1.77 10.83
C TRP A 108 -9.37 0.93 12.11
N GLU A 109 -8.40 1.26 12.97
CA GLU A 109 -8.18 0.58 14.24
C GLU A 109 -9.44 0.60 15.12
N GLY A 110 -9.77 -0.57 15.68
CA GLY A 110 -10.93 -0.74 16.56
C GLY A 110 -12.30 -0.75 15.86
N LYS A 111 -12.36 -0.57 14.53
CA LYS A 111 -13.63 -0.66 13.78
C LYS A 111 -14.03 -2.12 13.56
N ALA A 112 -15.03 -2.58 14.31
CA ALA A 112 -15.60 -3.91 14.14
C ALA A 112 -16.61 -3.97 12.99
N LYS A 113 -16.74 -5.13 12.36
CA LYS A 113 -17.79 -5.40 11.37
C LYS A 113 -19.17 -5.38 12.02
N VAL A 114 -20.15 -4.80 11.33
CA VAL A 114 -21.53 -4.68 11.79
C VAL A 114 -22.43 -5.63 11.00
N PRO A 115 -23.26 -6.47 11.65
CA PRO A 115 -24.19 -7.36 10.96
C PRO A 115 -25.07 -6.60 9.96
N PHE A 116 -25.28 -7.18 8.77
CA PHE A 116 -26.15 -6.66 7.70
C PHE A 116 -25.72 -5.34 7.04
N VAL A 117 -24.51 -4.82 7.33
CA VAL A 117 -23.95 -3.61 6.68
C VAL A 117 -22.80 -3.99 5.76
N GLU A 118 -23.13 -4.60 4.62
CA GLU A 118 -22.15 -5.17 3.67
C GLU A 118 -21.08 -4.17 3.23
N GLY A 119 -21.47 -2.99 2.73
CA GLY A 119 -20.49 -2.01 2.22
C GLY A 119 -19.47 -1.52 3.27
N TYR A 120 -19.87 -1.46 4.54
CA TYR A 120 -18.96 -1.10 5.64
C TYR A 120 -18.03 -2.26 6.00
N ASN A 121 -18.57 -3.48 6.09
CA ASN A 121 -17.77 -4.69 6.38
C ASN A 121 -16.78 -5.01 5.26
N ASP A 122 -17.19 -4.74 4.03
CA ASP A 122 -16.37 -4.83 2.83
C ASP A 122 -15.20 -3.85 2.91
N ALA A 123 -15.45 -2.60 3.28
CA ALA A 123 -14.42 -1.57 3.45
C ALA A 123 -13.39 -1.94 4.53
N ILE A 124 -13.85 -2.49 5.68
CA ILE A 124 -12.96 -3.01 6.72
C ILE A 124 -12.08 -4.14 6.15
N SER A 125 -12.68 -5.13 5.52
CA SER A 125 -11.96 -6.31 5.00
C SER A 125 -10.93 -5.93 3.94
N GLN A 126 -11.29 -5.02 3.04
CA GLN A 126 -10.40 -4.53 1.99
C GLN A 126 -9.25 -3.71 2.57
N THR A 127 -9.52 -2.88 3.57
CA THR A 127 -8.48 -2.12 4.27
C THR A 127 -7.50 -3.07 4.95
N ASP A 128 -7.97 -4.10 5.64
CA ASP A 128 -7.11 -5.11 6.27
C ASP A 128 -6.18 -5.77 5.24
N ALA A 129 -6.72 -6.16 4.09
CA ALA A 129 -5.93 -6.72 2.99
C ALA A 129 -4.84 -5.74 2.52
N ILE A 130 -5.17 -4.46 2.33
CA ILE A 130 -4.20 -3.43 1.92
C ILE A 130 -3.15 -3.20 3.03
N MET A 131 -3.54 -3.16 4.31
CA MET A 131 -2.59 -3.02 5.42
C MET A 131 -1.60 -4.18 5.50
N GLN A 132 -2.05 -5.41 5.22
CA GLN A 132 -1.16 -6.58 5.14
C GLN A 132 -0.20 -6.45 3.96
N GLN A 133 -0.67 -6.04 2.78
CA GLN A 133 0.19 -5.81 1.61
C GLN A 133 1.25 -4.74 1.89
N LEU A 134 0.85 -3.61 2.50
CA LEU A 134 1.78 -2.56 2.89
C LEU A 134 2.83 -3.07 3.88
N ALA A 135 2.44 -3.88 4.87
CA ALA A 135 3.38 -4.47 5.83
C ALA A 135 4.42 -5.38 5.16
N VAL A 136 3.98 -6.25 4.25
CA VAL A 136 4.87 -7.15 3.50
C VAL A 136 5.84 -6.34 2.63
N LEU A 137 5.34 -5.31 1.92
CA LEU A 137 6.18 -4.43 1.12
C LEU A 137 7.19 -3.68 2.00
N THR A 138 6.78 -3.13 3.15
CA THR A 138 7.70 -2.50 4.11
C THR A 138 8.82 -3.46 4.51
N GLY A 139 8.48 -4.71 4.86
CA GLY A 139 9.47 -5.71 5.26
C GLY A 139 10.46 -6.04 4.15
N VAL A 140 9.97 -6.25 2.92
CA VAL A 140 10.83 -6.57 1.76
C VAL A 140 11.70 -5.39 1.34
N TRP A 141 11.20 -4.15 1.40
CA TRP A 141 12.03 -2.95 1.14
C TRP A 141 13.07 -2.72 2.24
N ALA A 142 12.73 -2.98 3.50
CA ALA A 142 13.68 -2.89 4.61
C ALA A 142 14.79 -3.95 4.51
N LEU A 143 14.44 -5.17 4.10
CA LEU A 143 15.42 -6.22 3.81
C LEU A 143 16.38 -5.78 2.69
N SER A 144 15.84 -5.25 1.59
CA SER A 144 16.65 -4.71 0.47
C SER A 144 17.60 -3.58 0.91
N ALA A 145 17.12 -2.66 1.76
CA ALA A 145 17.96 -1.61 2.35
C ALA A 145 19.09 -2.20 3.20
N GLY A 146 18.79 -3.15 4.08
CA GLY A 146 19.77 -3.80 4.95
C GLY A 146 20.86 -4.53 4.16
N LEU A 147 20.48 -5.22 3.09
CA LEU A 147 21.43 -5.90 2.20
C LEU A 147 22.33 -4.88 1.48
N THR A 148 21.77 -3.78 1.02
CA THR A 148 22.50 -2.67 0.38
C THR A 148 23.53 -2.06 1.33
N LEU A 149 23.15 -1.82 2.59
CA LEU A 149 24.05 -1.29 3.62
C LEU A 149 25.15 -2.28 4.02
N ALA A 150 24.86 -3.58 4.02
CA ALA A 150 25.83 -4.62 4.37
C ALA A 150 26.93 -4.82 3.31
N GLY A 151 26.91 -4.07 2.20
CA GLY A 151 27.87 -4.24 1.11
C GLY A 151 27.73 -5.57 0.36
N LEU A 152 26.62 -6.29 0.58
CA LEU A 152 26.23 -7.48 -0.19
C LEU A 152 25.72 -7.11 -1.60
N VAL A 153 25.97 -5.87 -2.02
CA VAL A 153 25.47 -5.20 -3.22
C VAL A 153 26.65 -4.42 -3.81
N VAL A 154 27.42 -5.09 -4.66
CA VAL A 154 28.35 -4.51 -5.64
C VAL A 154 28.03 -5.12 -7.00
#